data_AF-A0A844HMM3-F1
#
_entry.id   AF-A0A844HMM3-F1
#
_cell.length_a   1.000
_cell.length_b   1.000
_cell.length_c   1.000
_cell.angle_alpha   90.00
_cell.angle_beta   90.00
_cell.angle_gamma   90.00
#
_symmetry.space_group_name_H-M   'P 1'
#
loop_
_entity.id
_entity.type
_entity.pdbx_description
1 polymer ?
#
loop_
_entity_poly.entity_id
_entity_poly.type
_entity_poly.pdbx_seq_one_letter_code
_entity_poly.pdbx_strand_id
1 'polypeptide(L)'
;MQMQMESLGSAGGRPEAVFEVFWNRFDHNLERQSAASAVIEAVLDCDPVDRVLFLETILDQIRAGWPSSYNIDLIQEASYWADISTRQERKAYLWACWQRLPAADQSAFLRRVQGRAAA
;
A
#
# COMPACT_ATOMS: atom_id res chain seq x y z
N MET A 1 -29.77 12.83 -12.56
CA MET A 1 -28.91 11.70 -12.14
C MET A 1 -29.30 11.35 -10.72
N GLN A 2 -30.16 10.35 -10.57
CA GLN A 2 -30.81 9.98 -9.31
C GLN A 2 -29.92 8.93 -8.64
N MET A 3 -29.15 9.33 -7.63
CA MET A 3 -28.23 8.42 -6.94
C MET A 3 -29.00 7.72 -5.81
N GLN A 4 -29.13 6.41 -5.96
CA GLN A 4 -29.90 5.49 -5.13
C GLN A 4 -29.28 5.41 -3.72
N MET A 5 -30.01 5.87 -2.70
CA MET A 5 -29.65 5.79 -1.28
C MET A 5 -29.83 4.36 -0.73
N GLU A 6 -29.17 3.37 -1.32
CA GLU A 6 -29.25 1.99 -0.86
C GLU A 6 -27.98 1.60 -0.10
N SER A 7 -28.12 1.64 1.23
CA SER A 7 -27.33 0.98 2.28
C SER A 7 -26.88 1.92 3.40
N LEU A 8 -27.85 2.57 4.05
CA LEU A 8 -27.72 2.99 5.44
C LEU A 8 -28.47 1.95 6.28
N GLY A 9 -27.81 0.82 6.50
CA GLY A 9 -28.35 -0.27 7.29
C GLY A 9 -28.63 0.15 8.74
N SER A 10 -29.92 0.13 9.09
CA SER A 10 -30.47 -0.42 10.34
C SER A 10 -29.84 0.03 11.68
N ALA A 11 -30.32 1.13 12.22
CA ALA A 11 -30.72 1.27 13.63
C ALA A 11 -31.52 2.58 13.78
N GLY A 12 -32.52 2.62 14.66
CA GLY A 12 -33.49 3.71 14.84
C GLY A 12 -32.91 5.05 15.32
N GLY A 13 -32.03 5.66 14.54
CA GLY A 13 -31.56 7.03 14.68
C GLY A 13 -32.50 7.99 13.94
N ARG A 14 -32.79 9.13 14.55
CA ARG A 14 -33.63 10.16 13.92
C ARG A 14 -32.98 10.64 12.60
N PRO A 15 -33.77 10.97 11.56
CA PRO A 15 -33.24 11.32 10.24
C PRO A 15 -32.21 12.47 10.22
N GLU A 16 -32.24 13.39 11.19
CA GLU A 16 -31.25 14.46 11.31
C GLU A 16 -29.86 13.90 11.65
N ALA A 17 -29.78 12.88 12.52
CA ALA A 17 -28.52 12.30 12.94
C ALA A 17 -27.80 11.58 11.78
N VAL A 18 -28.57 10.94 10.89
CA VAL A 18 -28.02 10.28 9.69
C VAL A 18 -27.54 11.31 8.67
N PHE A 19 -28.27 12.42 8.52
CA PHE A 19 -27.90 13.53 7.64
C PHE A 19 -26.64 14.24 8.14
N GLU A 20 -26.55 14.54 9.43
CA GLU A 20 -25.36 15.14 10.05
C GLU A 20 -24.12 14.25 9.90
N VAL A 21 -24.24 12.93 10.10
CA VAL A 21 -23.11 11.99 9.90
C VAL A 21 -22.63 11.97 8.46
N PHE A 22 -23.55 12.03 7.49
CA PHE A 22 -23.19 12.07 6.08
C PHE A 22 -22.42 13.36 5.72
N TRP A 23 -22.94 14.53 6.10
CA TRP A 23 -22.29 15.81 5.82
C TRP A 23 -20.98 15.94 6.54
N ASN A 24 -20.91 15.51 7.80
CA ASN A 24 -19.67 15.51 8.55
C ASN A 24 -18.61 14.65 7.83
N ARG A 25 -18.96 13.45 7.35
CA ARG A 25 -18.05 12.63 6.52
C ARG A 25 -17.69 13.30 5.19
N PHE A 26 -18.65 13.96 4.54
CA PHE A 26 -18.45 14.65 3.27
C PHE A 26 -17.49 15.84 3.42
N ASP A 27 -17.72 16.69 4.42
CA ASP A 27 -16.89 17.84 4.77
C ASP A 27 -15.48 17.37 5.14
N HIS A 28 -15.35 16.33 5.97
CA HIS A 28 -14.06 15.73 6.29
C HIS A 28 -13.33 15.21 5.04
N ASN A 29 -14.04 14.65 4.07
CA ASN A 29 -13.42 14.20 2.83
C ASN A 29 -13.00 15.37 1.93
N LEU A 30 -13.79 16.45 1.91
CA LEU A 30 -13.48 17.66 1.15
C LEU A 30 -12.26 18.40 1.75
N GLU A 31 -12.19 18.51 3.08
CA GLU A 31 -11.04 19.07 3.79
C GLU A 31 -9.77 18.24 3.55
N ARG A 32 -9.88 16.91 3.61
CA ARG A 32 -8.76 16.01 3.28
C ARG A 32 -8.29 16.16 1.85
N GLN A 33 -9.21 16.30 0.90
CA GLN A 33 -8.88 16.53 -0.50
C GLN A 33 -8.19 17.88 -0.68
N SER A 34 -8.71 18.95 -0.07
CA SER A 34 -8.10 20.28 -0.11
C SER A 34 -6.69 20.27 0.46
N ALA A 35 -6.48 19.60 1.59
CA ALA A 35 -5.15 19.45 2.19
C ALA A 35 -4.18 18.66 1.28
N ALA A 36 -4.64 17.57 0.65
CA ALA A 36 -3.82 16.80 -0.29
C ALA A 36 -3.45 17.62 -1.53
N SER A 37 -4.39 18.40 -2.07
CA SER A 37 -4.14 19.32 -3.19
C SER A 37 -3.10 20.39 -2.82
N ALA A 38 -3.18 20.96 -1.61
CA ALA A 38 -2.22 21.95 -1.16
C ALA A 38 -0.78 21.39 -1.06
N VAL A 39 -0.62 20.12 -0.64
CA VAL A 39 0.69 19.45 -0.64
C VAL A 39 1.23 19.29 -2.05
N ILE A 40 0.39 18.89 -3.01
CA ILE A 40 0.79 18.75 -4.42
C ILE A 40 1.20 20.10 -5.00
N GLU A 41 0.41 21.15 -4.77
CA GLU A 41 0.69 22.51 -5.24
C GLU A 41 2.01 23.02 -4.67
N ALA A 42 2.25 22.84 -3.36
CA ALA A 42 3.50 23.24 -2.72
C ALA A 42 4.72 22.52 -3.31
N VAL A 43 4.61 21.22 -3.61
CA VAL A 43 5.69 20.47 -4.27
C VAL A 43 5.93 20.96 -5.70
N LEU A 44 4.87 21.29 -6.45
CA LEU A 44 4.99 21.79 -7.82
C LEU A 44 5.55 23.21 -7.89
N ASP A 45 5.41 24.01 -6.84
CA ASP A 45 5.99 25.35 -6.73
C ASP A 45 7.50 25.34 -6.42
N CYS A 46 8.02 24.23 -5.87
CA CYS A 46 9.46 24.06 -5.61
C CYS A 46 10.28 24.02 -6.91
N ASP A 47 11.60 24.23 -6.79
CA ASP A 47 12.54 24.06 -7.91
C ASP A 47 12.40 22.63 -8.50
N PRO A 48 12.37 22.47 -9.84
CA PRO A 48 12.24 21.16 -10.49
C PRO A 48 13.22 20.09 -9.99
N VAL A 49 14.44 20.48 -9.60
CA VAL A 49 15.46 19.56 -9.08
C VAL A 49 15.06 19.01 -7.69
N ASP A 50 14.37 19.81 -6.88
CA ASP A 50 14.03 19.47 -5.49
C ASP A 50 12.73 18.66 -5.37
N ARG A 51 11.83 18.73 -6.37
CA ARG A 51 10.48 18.10 -6.31
C ARG A 51 10.54 16.60 -6.05
N VAL A 52 11.44 15.91 -6.76
CA VAL A 52 11.59 14.45 -6.64
C VAL A 52 12.07 14.09 -5.25
N LEU A 53 13.04 14.83 -4.71
CA LEU A 53 13.59 14.60 -3.37
C LEU A 53 12.52 14.75 -2.28
N PHE A 54 11.66 15.76 -2.38
CA PHE A 54 10.55 15.95 -1.44
C PHE A 54 9.52 14.84 -1.53
N LEU A 55 9.16 14.41 -2.74
CA LEU A 55 8.21 13.31 -2.94
C LEU A 55 8.78 11.98 -2.43
N GLU A 56 10.05 11.68 -2.64
CA GLU A 56 10.73 10.50 -2.10
C GLU A 56 10.76 10.53 -0.57
N THR A 57 11.08 11.67 0.04
CA THR A 57 11.06 11.83 1.49
C THR A 57 9.67 11.60 2.08
N ILE A 58 8.62 12.17 1.47
CA ILE A 58 7.24 11.95 1.90
C ILE A 58 6.86 10.47 1.74
N LEU A 59 7.25 9.85 0.63
CA LEU A 59 6.99 8.44 0.35
C LEU A 59 7.63 7.52 1.40
N ASP A 60 8.87 7.79 1.80
CA ASP A 60 9.59 7.05 2.83
C ASP A 60 8.91 7.12 4.20
N GLN A 61 8.24 8.23 4.53
CA GLN A 61 7.55 8.39 5.81
C GLN A 61 6.20 7.67 5.87
N ILE A 62 5.52 7.52 4.73
CA ILE A 62 4.16 6.94 4.68
C ILE A 62 4.14 5.46 4.28
N ARG A 63 5.24 4.93 3.73
CA ARG A 63 5.33 3.51 3.35
C ARG A 63 6.05 2.68 4.41
N ALA A 64 5.43 1.57 4.79
CA ALA A 64 6.13 0.51 5.51
C ALA A 64 6.88 -0.38 4.49
N GLY A 65 8.19 -0.17 4.37
CA GLY A 65 9.08 -1.00 3.55
C GLY A 65 9.56 -0.36 2.25
N TRP A 66 10.36 -1.10 1.49
CA TRP A 66 10.98 -0.63 0.25
C TRP A 66 9.90 -0.30 -0.80
N PRO A 67 10.09 0.72 -1.66
CA PRO A 67 9.11 1.09 -2.67
C PRO A 67 8.82 -0.08 -3.62
N SER A 68 7.66 -0.72 -3.45
CA SER A 68 7.03 -1.45 -4.56
C SER A 68 6.39 -0.42 -5.49
N SER A 69 6.63 -0.55 -6.79
CA SER A 69 5.81 0.17 -7.76
C SER A 69 4.38 -0.30 -7.60
N TYR A 70 3.41 0.62 -7.49
CA TYR A 70 1.99 0.26 -7.35
C TYR A 70 1.47 -0.57 -8.54
N ASN A 71 2.22 -0.57 -9.66
CA ASN A 71 1.89 -1.24 -10.90
C ASN A 71 2.64 -2.57 -11.12
N ILE A 72 3.42 -3.06 -10.15
CA ILE A 72 4.21 -4.29 -10.30
C ILE A 72 3.75 -5.32 -9.25
N ASP A 73 3.48 -6.54 -9.72
CA ASP A 73 3.20 -7.67 -8.85
C ASP A 73 4.45 -8.04 -8.02
N LEU A 74 4.27 -8.28 -6.71
CA LEU A 74 5.38 -8.56 -5.80
C LEU A 74 6.21 -9.78 -6.21
N ILE A 75 5.60 -10.80 -6.81
CA ILE A 75 6.34 -11.97 -7.30
C ILE A 75 7.11 -11.60 -8.56
N GLN A 76 6.52 -10.81 -9.46
CA GLN A 76 7.20 -10.34 -10.66
C GLN A 76 8.44 -9.49 -10.34
N GLU A 77 8.34 -8.59 -9.35
CA GLU A 77 9.49 -7.81 -8.87
C GLU A 77 10.55 -8.72 -8.23
N ALA A 78 10.15 -9.64 -7.36
CA ALA A 78 11.08 -10.60 -6.76
C ALA A 78 11.79 -11.48 -7.80
N SER A 79 11.09 -11.87 -8.87
CA SER A 79 11.65 -12.61 -10.01
C SER A 79 12.68 -11.78 -10.75
N TYR A 80 12.40 -10.51 -11.06
CA TYR A 80 13.36 -9.62 -11.71
C TYR A 80 14.67 -9.52 -10.92
N TRP A 81 14.57 -9.28 -9.61
CA TRP A 81 15.75 -9.23 -8.75
C TRP A 81 16.49 -10.56 -8.69
N ALA A 82 15.78 -11.69 -8.66
CA ALA A 82 16.39 -13.01 -8.68
C ALA A 82 17.14 -13.29 -9.99
N ASP A 83 16.63 -12.82 -11.13
CA ASP A 83 17.22 -13.04 -12.45
C ASP A 83 18.56 -12.30 -12.62
N ILE A 84 18.64 -11.05 -12.14
CA ILE A 84 19.85 -10.23 -12.26
C ILE A 84 20.90 -10.50 -11.16
N SER A 85 20.50 -11.18 -10.08
CA SER A 85 21.41 -11.50 -8.97
C SER A 85 22.38 -12.64 -9.30
N THR A 86 23.56 -12.63 -8.68
CA THR A 86 24.44 -13.79 -8.65
C THR A 86 23.85 -14.92 -7.81
N ARG A 87 24.42 -16.13 -7.96
CA ARG A 87 24.01 -17.28 -7.14
C ARG A 87 24.25 -17.05 -5.64
N GLN A 88 25.30 -16.34 -5.26
CA GLN A 88 25.62 -16.08 -3.85
C GLN A 88 24.64 -15.09 -3.24
N GLU A 89 24.31 -14.02 -3.95
CA GLU A 89 23.31 -13.03 -3.53
C GLU A 89 21.93 -13.67 -3.35
N ARG A 90 21.47 -14.50 -4.30
CA ARG A 90 20.20 -15.23 -4.16
C ARG A 90 20.14 -16.07 -2.88
N LYS A 91 21.23 -16.74 -2.51
CA LYS A 91 21.30 -17.52 -1.27
C LYS A 91 21.26 -16.61 -0.03
N ALA A 92 21.98 -15.49 -0.05
CA ALA A 92 21.98 -14.53 1.03
C ALA A 92 20.59 -13.90 1.24
N TYR A 93 19.92 -13.50 0.16
CA TYR A 93 18.57 -12.95 0.19
C TYR A 93 17.57 -13.99 0.71
N LEU A 94 17.62 -15.22 0.21
CA LEU A 94 16.76 -16.31 0.70
C LEU A 94 16.93 -16.51 2.20
N TRP A 95 18.18 -16.57 2.69
CA TRP A 95 18.47 -16.74 4.11
C TRP A 95 17.96 -15.56 4.96
N ALA A 96 18.24 -14.33 4.52
CA ALA A 96 17.81 -13.12 5.23
C ALA A 96 16.28 -13.01 5.33
N CYS A 97 15.56 -13.35 4.25
CA CYS A 97 14.11 -13.40 4.23
C CYS A 97 13.58 -14.53 5.14
N TRP A 98 14.15 -15.74 5.02
CA TRP A 98 13.75 -16.90 5.81
C TRP A 98 13.80 -16.65 7.32
N GLN A 99 14.90 -16.07 7.81
CA GLN A 99 15.08 -15.79 9.24
C GLN A 99 14.07 -14.79 9.83
N ARG A 100 13.43 -13.97 8.99
CA ARG A 100 12.48 -12.93 9.40
C ARG A 100 11.02 -13.38 9.29
N LEU A 101 10.75 -14.51 8.63
CA LEU A 101 9.41 -15.06 8.54
C LEU A 101 8.96 -15.68 9.87
N PRO A 102 7.69 -15.49 10.29
CA PRO A 102 7.10 -16.26 11.38
C PRO A 102 7.16 -17.77 11.12
N ALA A 103 7.22 -18.57 12.20
CA ALA A 103 7.31 -20.03 12.11
C ALA A 103 6.17 -20.67 11.30
N ALA A 104 4.97 -20.08 11.36
CA ALA A 104 3.81 -20.52 10.58
C ALA A 104 4.05 -20.38 9.07
N ASP A 105 4.63 -19.25 8.64
CA ASP A 105 4.92 -18.96 7.23
C ASP A 105 6.09 -19.79 6.70
N GLN A 106 7.14 -19.96 7.52
CA GLN A 106 8.23 -20.91 7.22
C GLN A 106 7.67 -22.31 6.95
N SER A 107 6.78 -22.80 7.81
CA SER A 107 6.16 -24.12 7.66
C SER A 107 5.29 -24.21 6.41
N ALA A 108 4.51 -23.17 6.12
CA ALA A 108 3.69 -23.11 4.91
C ALA A 108 4.54 -23.13 3.63
N PHE A 109 5.65 -22.37 3.62
CA PHE A 109 6.60 -22.37 2.52
C PHE A 109 7.24 -23.74 2.30
N LEU A 110 7.67 -24.42 3.37
CA LEU A 110 8.25 -25.77 3.27
C LEU A 110 7.26 -26.78 2.68
N ARG A 111 6.01 -26.78 3.15
CA ARG A 111 4.96 -27.62 2.55
C ARG A 111 4.80 -27.36 1.06
N ARG A 112 4.86 -26.09 0.64
CA ARG A 112 4.71 -25.68 -0.76
C ARG A 112 5.84 -26.19 -1.66
N VAL A 113 7.10 -26.11 -1.20
CA VAL A 113 8.27 -26.52 -1.98
C VAL A 113 8.46 -28.04 -1.95
N GLN A 114 8.19 -28.69 -0.82
CA GLN A 114 8.29 -30.15 -0.67
C GLN A 114 7.15 -30.86 -1.41
N GLY A 115 5.92 -30.31 -1.37
CA GLY A 115 4.79 -30.84 -2.12
C GLY A 115 4.94 -30.74 -3.64
N ARG A 116 5.80 -29.84 -4.15
CA ARG A 116 6.19 -29.79 -5.57
C ARG A 116 7.30 -30.77 -5.94
N ALA A 117 8.08 -31.25 -4.97
CA ALA A 117 9.15 -32.23 -5.21
C ALA A 117 8.63 -33.68 -5.23
N ALA A 118 7.40 -33.91 -4.78
CA ALA A 118 6.75 -35.22 -4.71
C ALA A 118 5.78 -35.50 -5.88
N ALA A 119 5.70 -34.60 -6.88
CA ALA A 119 4.83 -34.70 -8.05
C ALA A 119 5.64 -34.78 -9.34
#